data_AF-X1G3S6-F1
#
_entry.id   AF-X1G3S6-F1
#
_cell.length_a   1.000
_cell.length_b   1.000
_cell.length_c   1.000
_cell.angle_alpha   90.00
_cell.angle_beta   90.00
_cell.angle_gamma   90.00
#
_symmetry.space_group_name_H-M   'P 1'
#
loop_
_entity.id
_entity.type
_entity.pdbx_description
1 polymer ?
#
loop_
_entity_poly.entity_id
_entity_poly.type
_entity_poly.pdbx_seq_one_letter_code
_entity_poly.pdbx_strand_id
1 'polypeptide(L)' 'MVRILTKENVTQLLTMPDALEYVEEAYKQLSLGNALVPQRIAITDPAPGLTLIMPGIIGGEMNALATKIVSVYKQNPE' A
#
# COMPACT_ATOMS: atom_id res chain seq x y z
N MET A 1 -16.48 -1.56 14.03
CA MET A 1 -15.30 -1.87 14.88
C MET A 1 -14.10 -2.03 13.96
N VAL A 2 -12.94 -1.48 14.30
CA VAL A 2 -11.72 -1.54 13.46
C VAL A 2 -10.90 -2.77 13.86
N ARG A 3 -10.45 -3.58 12.87
CA ARG A 3 -9.52 -4.69 13.11
C ARG A 3 -8.08 -4.17 13.04
N ILE A 4 -7.25 -4.56 14.00
CA ILE A 4 -5.82 -4.26 14.01
C ILE A 4 -5.08 -5.57 13.70
N LEU A 5 -4.14 -5.51 12.74
CA LEU A 5 -3.26 -6.63 12.38
C LEU A 5 -1.81 -6.22 12.65
N THR A 6 -1.08 -7.06 13.40
CA THR A 6 0.36 -6.86 13.62
C THR A 6 1.19 -7.39 12.45
N LYS A 7 2.50 -7.12 12.49
CA LYS A 7 3.46 -7.72 11.55
C LYS A 7 3.33 -9.24 11.51
N GLU A 8 3.23 -9.89 12.68
CA GLU A 8 3.15 -11.34 12.81
C GLU A 8 1.85 -11.87 12.20
N ASN A 9 0.72 -11.16 12.38
CA ASN A 9 -0.53 -11.53 11.72
C ASN A 9 -0.38 -11.48 10.19
N VAL A 10 0.20 -10.41 9.66
CA VAL A 10 0.41 -10.26 8.20
C VAL A 10 1.32 -11.35 7.67
N THR A 11 2.44 -11.65 8.35
CA THR A 11 3.38 -12.70 7.96
C THR A 11 2.75 -14.11 7.97
N GLN A 12 1.78 -14.36 8.84
CA GLN A 12 1.07 -15.64 8.88
C GLN A 12 -0.02 -15.76 7.79
N LEU A 13 -0.55 -14.63 7.32
CA LEU A 13 -1.69 -14.60 6.40
C LEU A 13 -1.29 -14.46 4.93
N LEU A 14 -0.12 -13.89 4.64
CA LEU A 14 0.32 -13.59 3.28
C LEU A 14 1.69 -14.21 2.97
N THR A 15 1.71 -15.06 1.95
CA THR A 15 2.94 -15.62 1.37
C THR A 15 3.39 -14.81 0.15
N MET A 16 4.60 -15.09 -0.35
CA MET A 16 5.07 -14.46 -1.58
C MET A 16 4.25 -14.82 -2.83
N PRO A 17 3.84 -16.10 -3.04
CA PRO A 17 2.89 -16.44 -4.10
C PRO A 17 1.60 -15.64 -4.06
N ASP A 18 0.98 -15.50 -2.87
CA ASP A 18 -0.24 -14.70 -2.71
C ASP A 18 0.00 -13.24 -3.13
N ALA A 19 1.13 -12.67 -2.70
CA ALA A 19 1.48 -11.29 -3.04
C ALA A 19 1.64 -11.09 -4.55
N LEU A 20 2.22 -12.07 -5.27
CA LEU A 20 2.36 -12.00 -6.73
C LEU A 20 0.99 -12.02 -7.42
N GLU A 21 0.12 -12.95 -7.04
CA GLU A 21 -1.23 -13.08 -7.59
C GLU A 21 -2.04 -11.79 -7.40
N TYR A 22 -2.08 -11.25 -6.18
CA TYR A 22 -2.85 -10.04 -5.89
C TYR A 22 -2.27 -8.79 -6.56
N VAL A 23 -0.95 -8.68 -6.69
CA VAL A 23 -0.32 -7.54 -7.37
C VAL A 23 -0.55 -7.62 -8.88
N GLU A 24 -0.47 -8.80 -9.48
CA GLU A 24 -0.78 -9.00 -10.90
C GLU A 24 -2.22 -8.59 -11.22
N GLU A 25 -3.19 -9.08 -10.43
CA GLU A 25 -4.60 -8.71 -10.61
C GLU A 25 -4.83 -7.20 -10.40
N ALA A 26 -4.19 -6.59 -9.40
CA ALA A 26 -4.28 -5.14 -9.18
C ALA A 26 -3.80 -4.32 -10.39
N TYR A 27 -2.68 -4.71 -11.00
CA TYR A 27 -2.17 -4.04 -12.22
C TYR A 27 -3.05 -4.28 -13.44
N LYS A 28 -3.65 -5.47 -13.56
CA LYS A 28 -4.66 -5.75 -14.59
C LYS A 28 -5.88 -4.84 -14.41
N GLN A 29 -6.42 -4.72 -13.21
CA GLN A 29 -7.55 -3.81 -12.93
C GLN A 29 -7.21 -2.34 -13.20
N LEU A 30 -5.99 -1.90 -12.86
CA LEU A 30 -5.51 -0.57 -13.22
C LEU A 30 -5.48 -0.36 -14.74
N SER A 31 -4.96 -1.34 -15.50
CA SER A 31 -4.87 -1.27 -16.96
C SER A 31 -6.25 -1.27 -17.65
N LEU A 32 -7.24 -1.93 -17.04
CA LEU A 32 -8.63 -1.93 -17.49
C LEU A 32 -9.39 -0.64 -17.13
N GLY A 33 -8.78 0.27 -16.37
CA GLY A 33 -9.43 1.51 -15.91
C GLY A 33 -10.35 1.33 -14.70
N ASN A 34 -10.28 0.18 -14.03
CA ASN A 34 -11.11 -0.15 -12.86
C ASN A 34 -10.48 0.27 -11.52
N ALA A 35 -9.31 0.91 -11.55
CA ALA A 35 -8.65 1.43 -10.36
C ALA A 35 -8.43 2.93 -10.47
N LEU A 36 -8.56 3.63 -9.34
CA LEU A 36 -8.16 5.03 -9.18
C LEU A 36 -7.03 5.08 -8.16
N VAL A 37 -5.83 5.37 -8.66
CA VAL A 37 -4.61 5.51 -7.85
C VAL A 37 -4.02 6.90 -8.15
N PRO A 38 -4.38 7.94 -7.38
CA PRO A 38 -3.85 9.28 -7.60
C PRO A 38 -2.36 9.35 -7.29
N GLN A 39 -1.72 10.43 -7.72
CA GLN A 39 -0.33 10.72 -7.36
C GLN A 39 -0.19 10.78 -5.83
N ARG A 40 0.84 10.08 -5.31
CA ARG A 40 1.16 10.08 -3.88
C ARG A 40 1.49 11.47 -3.35
N ILE A 41 1.09 11.74 -2.11
CA ILE A 41 1.45 12.96 -1.39
C ILE A 41 2.81 12.72 -0.72
N ALA A 42 3.73 13.68 -0.87
CA ALA A 42 5.03 13.67 -0.24
C ALA A 42 5.14 14.83 0.76
N ILE A 43 5.49 14.51 2.01
CA ILE A 43 5.72 15.46 3.10
C ILE A 43 7.20 15.34 3.48
N THR A 44 7.96 16.42 3.27
CA THR A 44 9.43 16.45 3.42
C THR A 44 9.94 17.52 4.38
N ASP A 45 9.07 18.40 4.89
CA ASP A 45 9.41 19.53 5.76
C ASP A 45 8.39 19.56 6.91
N PRO A 46 8.78 19.76 8.19
CA PRO A 46 10.13 19.94 8.75
C PRO A 46 10.87 18.65 9.15
N ALA A 47 10.39 17.48 8.73
CA ALA A 47 11.02 16.21 9.10
C ALA A 47 12.31 15.94 8.29
N PRO A 48 13.37 15.34 8.87
CA PRO A 48 14.60 15.01 8.15
C PRO A 48 14.46 13.83 7.17
N GLY A 49 13.24 13.28 7.04
CA GLY A 49 12.92 12.15 6.17
C GLY A 49 11.78 12.47 5.22
N LEU A 50 11.31 11.45 4.52
CA LEU A 50 10.21 11.53 3.57
C LEU A 50 9.03 10.73 4.10
N THR A 51 7.88 11.37 4.33
CA THR A 51 6.62 10.67 4.59
C THR A 51 5.74 10.70 3.34
N LEU A 52 5.25 9.54 2.94
CA LEU A 52 4.40 9.34 1.79
C LEU A 52 3.01 8.87 2.21
N ILE A 53 1.98 9.48 1.64
CA ILE A 53 0.59 9.02 1.76
C ILE A 53 0.17 8.53 0.38
N MET A 54 -0.20 7.25 0.30
CA MET A 54 -0.47 6.53 -0.94
C MET A 54 -1.89 5.93 -0.91
N PRO A 55 -2.93 6.73 -1.18
CA PRO A 55 -4.30 6.22 -1.29
C PRO A 55 -4.53 5.52 -2.64
N GLY A 56 -5.45 4.56 -2.66
CA GLY A 56 -5.92 3.92 -3.89
C GLY A 56 -7.22 3.15 -3.68
N ILE A 57 -8.02 3.06 -4.73
CA ILE A 57 -9.21 2.21 -4.81
C ILE A 57 -9.14 1.33 -6.06
N ILE A 58 -9.46 0.04 -5.90
CA ILE A 58 -9.50 -0.96 -6.97
C ILE A 58 -10.90 -1.59 -6.97
N GLY A 59 -11.59 -1.49 -8.10
CA GLY A 59 -12.89 -2.13 -8.34
C GLY A 59 -12.78 -3.60 -8.74
N GLY A 60 -13.85 -4.13 -9.33
CA GLY A 60 -13.93 -5.55 -9.69
C GLY A 60 -14.05 -6.45 -8.45
N GLU A 61 -13.58 -7.69 -8.56
CA GLU A 61 -13.64 -8.68 -7.46
C GLU A 61 -12.74 -8.31 -6.27
N MET A 62 -11.70 -7.50 -6.49
CA MET A 62 -10.81 -7.05 -5.41
C MET A 62 -11.51 -6.12 -4.41
N ASN A 63 -12.41 -5.24 -4.90
CA ASN A 63 -13.21 -4.30 -4.11
C ASN A 63 -12.44 -3.70 -2.90
N ALA A 64 -11.28 -3.10 -3.18
CA ALA A 64 -10.32 -2.69 -2.16
C ALA A 64 -10.15 -1.17 -2.14
N LEU A 65 -10.38 -0.55 -0.97
CA LEU A 65 -10.05 0.85 -0.68
C LEU A 65 -9.04 0.88 0.46
N ALA A 66 -7.85 1.41 0.20
CA ALA A 66 -6.78 1.46 1.19
C ALA A 66 -5.91 2.71 1.05
N THR A 67 -5.16 3.02 2.12
CA THR A 67 -4.06 3.98 2.07
C THR A 67 -2.86 3.40 2.79
N LYS A 68 -1.68 3.58 2.20
CA LYS A 68 -0.41 3.29 2.88
C LYS A 68 0.25 4.60 3.28
N ILE A 69 0.53 4.72 4.57
CA ILE A 69 1.41 5.77 5.11
C ILE A 69 2.77 5.12 5.34
N VAL A 70 3.78 5.58 4.62
CA VAL A 70 5.13 5.02 4.69
C VAL A 70 6.15 6.14 4.82
N SER A 71 7.13 5.96 5.68
CA SER A 71 8.22 6.90 5.89
C SER A 71 9.56 6.30 5.50
N VAL A 72 10.42 7.12 4.91
CA VAL A 72 11.80 6.75 4.55
C VAL A 72 12.75 7.75 5.19
N TYR A 73 13.61 7.24 6.06
CA TYR A 73 14.68 8.00 6.72
C TYR A 73 16.01 7.33 6.35
N LYS A 74 16.89 8.08 5.68
CA LYS A 74 18.15 7.53 5.14
C LYS A 74 19.09 6.98 6.22
N GLN A 75 18.98 7.49 7.45
CA GLN A 75 19.81 7.12 8.60
C GLN A 75 19.16 6.06 9.51
N ASN A 76 17.99 5.53 9.15
CA ASN A 76 17.26 4.53 9.97
C ASN A 76 17.68 3.06 9.74
N PRO A 77 18.99 2.76 9.60
CA PRO A 77 19.54 1.47 10.05
C PRO A 77 20.41 1.55 11.31
N GLU A 78 20.87 2.76 11.65
CA GLU A 78 21.62 3.08 12.88
C GLU A 78 20.67 3.22 14.08
#